data_AF-A0A7V3C638-F1
#
_entry.id   AF-A0A7V3C638-F1
#
_cell.length_a   1.000
_cell.length_b   1.000
_cell.length_c   1.000
_cell.angle_alpha   90.00
_cell.angle_beta   90.00
_cell.angle_gamma   90.00
#
_symmetry.space_group_name_H-M   'P 1'
#
loop_
_entity.id
_entity.type
_entity.pdbx_description
1 polymer ?
#
loop_
_entity_poly.entity_id
_entity_poly.type
_entity_poly.pdbx_seq_one_letter_code
_entity_poly.pdbx_strand_id
1 'polypeptide(L)'
;MRVSGVLLLLLALGHLAIMHLVHNVDEIDFAFVATRYRNPLWRMYDWFLLMLALVHGMNGLRVLIDDYLRPSGLRVLSLVVLYFFTFFFFAVGSYVILAFNPGG
;
A
#
# COMPACT_ATOMS: atom_id res chain seq x y z
N MET A 1 5.78 8.40 -10.47
CA MET A 1 6.06 9.52 -9.55
C MET A 1 5.00 10.62 -9.63
N ARG A 2 4.84 11.34 -10.74
CA ARG A 2 3.91 12.49 -10.78
C ARG A 2 2.43 12.09 -10.72
N VAL A 3 1.97 11.30 -11.69
CA VAL A 3 0.55 10.85 -11.75
C VAL A 3 0.17 10.04 -10.52
N SER A 4 1.00 9.05 -10.15
CA SER A 4 0.76 8.25 -8.95
C SER A 4 0.77 9.09 -7.67
N GLY A 5 1.60 10.13 -7.57
CA GLY A 5 1.61 11.04 -6.41
C GLY A 5 0.33 11.85 -6.28
N VAL A 6 -0.19 12.40 -7.39
CA VAL A 6 -1.46 13.15 -7.36
C VAL A 6 -2.63 12.24 -6.97
N LEU A 7 -2.71 11.03 -7.53
CA LEU A 7 -3.74 10.06 -7.13
C LEU A 7 -3.60 9.64 -5.67
N LEU A 8 -2.37 9.43 -5.19
CA LEU A 8 -2.11 9.08 -3.81
C LEU A 8 -2.46 10.19 -2.81
N LEU A 9 -2.41 11.46 -3.18
CA LEU A 9 -2.90 12.52 -2.30
C LEU A 9 -4.38 12.30 -1.95
N LEU A 10 -5.21 11.98 -2.94
CA LEU A 10 -6.62 11.70 -2.70
C LEU A 10 -6.82 10.38 -1.93
N LEU A 11 -6.17 9.30 -2.38
CA LEU A 11 -6.34 7.97 -1.80
C LEU A 11 -5.79 7.85 -0.37
N ALA A 12 -4.59 8.37 -0.11
CA ALA A 12 -3.96 8.26 1.19
C ALA A 12 -4.62 9.20 2.21
N LEU A 13 -4.93 10.44 1.84
CA LEU A 13 -5.61 11.37 2.75
C LEU A 13 -7.05 10.94 3.02
N GLY A 14 -7.77 10.45 2.01
CA GLY A 14 -9.10 9.88 2.22
C GLY A 14 -9.07 8.66 3.14
N HIS A 15 -8.06 7.80 3.00
CA HIS A 15 -7.87 6.65 3.89
C HIS A 15 -7.59 7.10 5.32
N LEU A 16 -6.61 8.01 5.52
CA LEU A 16 -6.30 8.59 6.83
C LEU A 16 -7.52 9.26 7.47
N ALA A 17 -8.28 10.03 6.70
CA ALA A 17 -9.47 10.71 7.20
C ALA A 17 -10.51 9.71 7.70
N ILE A 18 -10.82 8.67 6.92
CA ILE A 18 -11.82 7.67 7.31
C ILE A 18 -11.35 6.88 8.54
N MET A 19 -10.07 6.52 8.60
CA MET A 19 -9.53 5.67 9.67
C MET A 19 -9.15 6.45 10.96
N HIS A 20 -8.98 7.77 10.91
CA HIS A 20 -8.50 8.51 12.09
C HIS A 20 -9.24 9.80 12.42
N LEU A 21 -10.02 10.34 11.49
CA LEU A 21 -10.81 11.57 11.73
C LEU A 21 -12.31 11.28 11.81
N VAL A 22 -12.79 10.27 11.09
CA VAL A 22 -14.21 9.87 11.07
C VAL A 22 -14.51 8.78 12.08
N HIS A 23 -13.60 7.81 12.25
CA HIS A 23 -13.71 6.72 13.22
C HIS A 23 -12.57 6.80 14.22
N ASN A 24 -12.85 6.42 15.46
CA ASN A 24 -11.82 6.24 16.47
C ASN A 24 -11.10 4.90 16.27
N VAL A 25 -9.84 4.81 16.68
CA VAL A 25 -9.02 3.60 16.45
C VAL A 25 -9.56 2.37 17.20
N ASP A 26 -10.27 2.58 18.31
CA ASP A 26 -10.95 1.53 19.07
C ASP A 26 -12.17 0.93 18.36
N GLU A 27 -12.70 1.60 17.33
CA GLU A 27 -13.80 1.10 16.49
C GLU A 27 -13.29 0.26 15.30
N ILE A 28 -11.98 0.30 14.99
CA ILE A 28 -11.40 -0.35 13.81
C ILE A 28 -11.02 -1.79 14.16
N ASP A 29 -12.01 -2.67 14.07
CA ASP A 29 -11.86 -4.10 14.30
C ASP A 29 -12.15 -4.94 13.03
N PHE A 30 -12.23 -6.26 13.20
CA PHE A 30 -12.59 -7.16 12.11
C PHE A 30 -14.00 -6.89 11.56
N ALA A 31 -14.98 -6.58 12.42
CA ALA A 31 -16.36 -6.36 11.99
C ALA A 31 -16.49 -5.06 11.17
N PHE A 32 -15.73 -4.03 11.52
CA PHE A 32 -15.59 -2.80 10.74
C PHE A 32 -15.06 -3.10 9.34
N VAL A 33 -13.92 -3.82 9.23
CA VAL A 33 -13.33 -4.19 7.94
C VAL A 33 -14.28 -5.06 7.13
N ALA A 34 -14.88 -6.07 7.75
CA ALA A 34 -15.84 -6.97 7.09
C ALA A 34 -17.05 -6.21 6.55
N THR A 35 -17.58 -5.25 7.31
CA THR A 35 -18.71 -4.41 6.89
C THR A 35 -18.33 -3.49 5.74
N ARG A 36 -17.16 -2.83 5.82
CA ARG A 36 -16.64 -1.98 4.74
C ARG A 36 -16.42 -2.78 3.45
N TYR A 37 -15.82 -3.97 3.55
CA TYR A 37 -15.51 -4.82 2.40
C TYR A 37 -16.74 -5.52 1.78
N ARG A 38 -17.93 -5.43 2.39
CA ARG A 38 -19.18 -5.78 1.69
C ARG A 38 -19.44 -4.89 0.48
N ASN A 39 -18.98 -3.64 0.50
CA ASN A 39 -19.04 -2.77 -0.67
C ASN A 39 -17.76 -2.92 -1.52
N PRO A 40 -17.88 -3.39 -2.78
CA PRO A 40 -16.72 -3.61 -3.65
C PRO A 40 -15.95 -2.33 -3.98
N LEU A 41 -16.56 -1.15 -3.88
CA LEU A 41 -15.88 0.13 -4.09
C LEU A 41 -14.79 0.37 -3.06
N TRP A 42 -15.00 0.00 -1.79
CA TRP A 42 -13.97 0.12 -0.76
C TRP A 42 -12.82 -0.85 -0.98
N ARG A 43 -13.10 -2.08 -1.44
CA ARG A 43 -12.06 -3.05 -1.80
C ARG A 43 -11.21 -2.54 -2.97
N MET A 44 -11.85 -1.96 -3.99
CA MET A 44 -11.15 -1.36 -5.12
C MET A 44 -10.32 -0.14 -4.70
N TYR A 45 -10.87 0.72 -3.84
CA TYR A 45 -10.16 1.87 -3.27
C TYR A 45 -8.89 1.45 -2.53
N ASP A 46 -9.00 0.49 -1.59
CA ASP A 46 -7.88 0.03 -0.77
C ASP A 46 -6.86 -0.75 -1.62
N TRP A 47 -7.30 -1.49 -2.66
CA TRP A 47 -6.39 -2.16 -3.61
C TRP A 47 -5.63 -1.16 -4.49
N PHE A 48 -6.27 -0.11 -5.00
CA PHE A 48 -5.57 0.95 -5.74
C PHE A 48 -4.59 1.72 -4.85
N LEU A 49 -4.97 2.00 -3.60
CA LEU A 49 -4.07 2.60 -2.62
C LEU A 49 -2.85 1.71 -2.40
N LEU A 50 -3.02 0.40 -2.17
CA LEU A 50 -1.94 -0.57 -2.03
C LEU A 50 -0.99 -0.55 -3.25
N MET A 51 -1.55 -0.73 -4.45
CA MET A 51 -0.78 -0.80 -5.69
C MET A 51 0.00 0.49 -5.92
N LEU A 52 -0.67 1.64 -5.85
CA LEU A 52 -0.05 2.93 -6.14
C LEU A 52 0.98 3.30 -5.07
N ALA A 53 0.71 3.05 -3.79
CA ALA A 53 1.62 3.38 -2.70
C ALA A 53 2.90 2.55 -2.79
N LEU A 54 2.80 1.24 -3.04
CA LEU A 54 3.95 0.37 -3.20
C LEU A 54 4.79 0.75 -4.43
N VAL A 55 4.16 0.94 -5.59
CA VAL A 55 4.88 1.31 -6.82
C VAL A 55 5.51 2.70 -6.70
N HIS A 56 4.81 3.67 -6.13
CA HIS A 56 5.34 5.02 -5.92
C HIS A 56 6.51 5.01 -4.92
N GLY A 57 6.34 4.35 -3.77
CA GLY A 57 7.36 4.22 -2.74
C GLY A 57 8.61 3.48 -3.24
N MET A 58 8.41 2.36 -3.95
CA MET A 58 9.50 1.60 -4.60
C MET A 58 10.29 2.48 -5.55
N ASN A 59 9.62 3.26 -6.41
CA ASN A 59 10.31 4.12 -7.36
C ASN A 59 11.07 5.26 -6.65
N GLY A 60 10.54 5.79 -5.54
CA GLY A 60 11.24 6.77 -4.71
C GLY A 60 12.49 6.19 -4.04
N LEU A 61 12.36 5.03 -3.40
CA LEU A 61 13.48 4.39 -2.73
C LEU A 61 14.55 3.92 -3.72
N ARG A 62 14.17 3.49 -4.93
CA ARG A 62 15.13 3.17 -6.00
C ARG A 62 16.02 4.36 -6.33
N VAL A 63 15.43 5.55 -6.50
CA VAL A 63 16.19 6.79 -6.77
C VAL A 63 17.13 7.09 -5.60
N LEU A 64 16.65 7.00 -4.35
CA LEU A 64 17.51 7.19 -3.18
C LEU A 64 18.66 6.17 -3.11
N ILE A 65 18.40 4.90 -3.42
CA ILE A 65 19.44 3.87 -3.46
C ILE A 65 20.49 4.21 -4.52
N ASP A 66 20.06 4.62 -5.72
CA ASP A 66 20.95 4.99 -6.80
C ASP A 66 21.80 6.24 -6.47
N ASP A 67 21.23 7.19 -5.72
CA ASP A 67 21.89 8.46 -5.37
C ASP A 67 22.84 8.33 -4.16
N TYR A 68 22.49 7.50 -3.17
CA TYR A 68 23.19 7.45 -1.88
C TYR A 68 24.09 6.23 -1.67
N LEU A 69 23.83 5.09 -2.33
CA LEU A 69 24.66 3.88 -2.16
C LEU A 69 25.76 3.80 -3.22
N ARG A 70 26.99 4.16 -2.82
CA ARG A 70 28.16 4.17 -3.71
C ARG A 70 28.76 2.78 -4.01
N PRO A 71 28.92 1.87 -3.03
CA PRO A 71 29.47 0.54 -3.33
C PRO A 71 28.49 -0.26 -4.19
N SER A 72 28.96 -0.76 -5.34
CA SER A 72 28.12 -1.49 -6.30
C SER A 72 27.42 -2.71 -5.69
N GLY A 73 28.11 -3.45 -4.82
CA GLY A 73 27.54 -4.61 -4.13
C GLY A 73 26.39 -4.25 -3.18
N LEU A 74 26.54 -3.19 -2.38
CA LEU A 74 25.48 -2.73 -1.47
C LEU A 74 24.28 -2.19 -2.24
N ARG A 75 24.53 -1.42 -3.31
CA ARG A 75 23.47 -0.91 -4.19
C ARG A 75 22.65 -2.04 -4.80
N VAL A 76 23.30 -3.05 -5.38
CA VAL A 76 22.61 -4.21 -5.98
C VAL A 76 21.81 -4.98 -4.94
N LEU A 77 22.40 -5.28 -3.78
CA LEU A 77 21.71 -5.95 -2.68
C LEU A 77 20.46 -5.18 -2.25
N SER A 78 20.58 -3.86 -2.03
CA SER A 78 19.44 -3.01 -1.64
C SER A 78 18.34 -2.97 -2.69
N LEU A 79 18.68 -2.95 -3.99
CA LEU A 79 17.69 -3.02 -5.07
C LEU A 79 16.96 -4.37 -5.10
N VAL A 80 17.67 -5.49 -4.93
CA VAL A 80 17.06 -6.82 -4.86
C VAL A 80 16.10 -6.91 -3.69
N VAL A 81 16.53 -6.46 -2.50
CA VAL A 81 15.70 -6.42 -1.30
C VAL A 81 14.45 -5.56 -1.53
N LEU A 82 14.61 -4.36 -2.09
CA LEU A 82 13.50 -3.46 -2.41
C LEU A 82 12.47 -4.11 -3.33
N TYR A 83 12.91 -4.72 -4.43
CA TYR A 83 11.99 -5.36 -5.37
C TYR A 83 11.32 -6.59 -4.78
N PHE A 84 12.06 -7.41 -4.02
CA PHE A 84 11.51 -8.58 -3.33
C PHE A 84 10.38 -8.16 -2.38
N PHE A 85 10.63 -7.21 -1.47
CA PHE A 85 9.61 -6.78 -0.51
C PHE A 85 8.44 -6.07 -1.17
N THR A 86 8.69 -5.26 -2.21
CA THR A 86 7.60 -4.62 -2.98
C THR A 86 6.68 -5.68 -3.58
N PHE A 87 7.24 -6.70 -4.23
CA PHE A 87 6.46 -7.80 -4.80
C PHE A 87 5.74 -8.62 -3.72
N PHE A 88 6.46 -8.96 -2.64
CA PHE A 88 5.91 -9.74 -1.54
C PHE A 88 4.69 -9.06 -0.90
N PHE A 89 4.81 -7.79 -0.51
CA PHE A 89 3.69 -7.05 0.08
C PHE A 89 2.56 -6.79 -0.93
N PHE A 90 2.87 -6.58 -2.21
CA PHE A 90 1.84 -6.46 -3.24
C PHE A 90 1.05 -7.75 -3.39
N ALA A 91 1.71 -8.91 -3.43
CA ALA A 91 1.07 -10.21 -3.56
C ALA A 91 0.22 -10.55 -2.32
N VAL A 92 0.80 -10.43 -1.12
CA VAL A 92 0.08 -10.71 0.14
C VAL A 92 -1.10 -9.75 0.32
N GLY A 93 -0.89 -8.45 0.12
CA GLY A 93 -1.96 -7.46 0.24
C GLY A 93 -3.07 -7.65 -0.80
N SER A 94 -2.71 -7.96 -2.05
CA SER A 94 -3.69 -8.28 -3.09
C SER A 94 -4.49 -9.53 -2.74
N TYR A 95 -3.84 -10.59 -2.22
CA TYR A 95 -4.54 -11.79 -1.76
C TYR A 95 -5.51 -11.45 -0.62
N VAL A 96 -5.07 -10.73 0.41
CA VAL A 96 -5.92 -10.35 1.55
C VAL A 96 -7.14 -9.54 1.10
N ILE A 97 -6.99 -8.59 0.18
CA ILE A 97 -8.09 -7.74 -0.27
C ILE A 97 -9.02 -8.48 -1.25
N LEU A 98 -8.47 -9.21 -2.22
CA LEU A 98 -9.24 -9.82 -3.30
C LEU A 98 -9.86 -11.17 -2.91
N ALA A 99 -9.21 -11.93 -2.03
CA ALA A 99 -9.72 -13.20 -1.52
C ALA A 99 -10.44 -13.06 -0.16
N PHE A 100 -10.68 -11.83 0.32
CA PHE A 100 -11.37 -11.60 1.58
C PHE A 100 -12.74 -12.29 1.64
N ASN A 101 -12.92 -13.17 2.63
CA ASN A 101 -14.17 -13.85 2.92
C ASN A 101 -14.47 -13.75 4.43
N PRO A 102 -15.51 -13.01 4.86
CA PRO A 102 -15.82 -12.83 6.27
C PRO A 102 -16.57 -14.01 6.92
N GLY A 103 -16.97 -15.03 6.15
CA GLY A 103 -17.72 -16.20 6.63
C GLY A 103 -16.95 -17.52 6.61
N GLY A 104 -15.63 -17.46 6.40
CA GLY A 104 -14.72 -18.62 6.46
C GLY A 104 -14.14 -18.82 7.84
#